data_AF-A0A8B8BEH7-F1
#
_entry.id   AF-A0A8B8BEH7-F1
#
_cell.length_a   1.000
_cell.length_b   1.000
_cell.length_c   1.000
_cell.angle_alpha   90.00
_cell.angle_beta   90.00
_cell.angle_gamma   90.00
#
_symmetry.space_group_name_H-M   'P 1'
#
loop_
_entity.id
_entity.type
_entity.pdbx_description
1 polymer ?
#
loop_
_entity_poly.entity_id
_entity_poly.type
_entity_poly.pdbx_seq_one_letter_code
_entity_poly.pdbx_strand_id
1 'polypeptide(L)'
;MCAACDSSSEHERHKKEDILKAMVKKEELIRKDLQELEMSIYPRYQEAATNIPVQRSDVRKHSNKVKTTLDKQGEALHTEIDTIIQGMKSEIDGMDAQHIAAIDEQEDAINNTIPEITQIILDLKKLLERLQDKLDSSDVCLVSEYTSRTKEFRSLPGQFQVTLPTFTPQEINSEQILKQIGSLSKLSITYPVGTLLDEPRILTDIQTKYRGLLKSLRSVSCLSDSELWTCGGDNILRLYNLQGELLRSVRTKSWNGPRDIAVTRSGDLVYTDPVDRSVNLVSGTQIQTLITLWGWRPLNLCSTASGDLLVTME
;
A
#
# COMPACT_ATOMS: atom_id res chain seq x y z
N MET A 1 -27.05 -55.63 -21.06
CA MET A 1 -26.38 -56.79 -21.68
C MET A 1 -27.47 -57.65 -22.33
N CYS A 2 -27.36 -57.99 -23.61
CA CYS A 2 -28.29 -58.91 -24.25
C CYS A 2 -27.84 -60.36 -24.03
N ALA A 3 -28.71 -61.34 -24.30
CA ALA A 3 -28.40 -62.76 -24.09
C ALA A 3 -27.15 -63.23 -24.85
N ALA A 4 -26.87 -62.69 -26.04
CA ALA A 4 -25.67 -63.04 -26.81
C ALA A 4 -24.36 -62.56 -26.14
N CYS A 5 -24.40 -61.46 -25.40
CA CYS A 5 -23.27 -60.94 -24.65
C CYS A 5 -23.08 -61.64 -23.29
N ASP A 6 -24.11 -62.33 -22.80
CA ASP A 6 -24.05 -63.06 -21.52
C ASP A 6 -23.10 -64.26 -21.57
N SER A 7 -22.96 -64.87 -22.75
CA SER A 7 -22.03 -65.96 -23.06
C SER A 7 -20.66 -65.50 -23.59
N SER A 8 -20.43 -64.19 -23.71
CA SER A 8 -19.14 -63.64 -24.14
C SER A 8 -18.14 -63.60 -22.98
N SER A 9 -16.87 -63.92 -23.26
CA SER A 9 -15.78 -63.85 -22.27
C SER A 9 -15.52 -62.41 -21.77
N GLU A 10 -16.00 -61.40 -22.50
CA GLU A 10 -15.85 -59.98 -22.14
C GLU A 10 -16.58 -59.57 -20.86
N HIS A 11 -17.60 -60.33 -20.43
CA HIS A 11 -18.41 -60.02 -19.25
C HIS A 11 -18.45 -61.15 -18.22
N GLU A 12 -17.66 -62.21 -18.42
CA GLU A 12 -17.61 -63.40 -17.57
C GLU A 12 -17.18 -63.07 -16.13
N ARG A 13 -16.35 -62.03 -15.95
CA ARG A 13 -15.88 -61.57 -14.63
C ARG A 13 -16.77 -60.52 -13.97
N HIS A 14 -17.82 -60.05 -14.63
CA HIS A 14 -18.72 -59.05 -14.07
C HIS A 14 -19.88 -59.72 -13.33
N LYS A 15 -20.23 -59.17 -12.17
CA LYS A 15 -21.38 -59.65 -11.39
C LYS A 15 -22.66 -59.35 -12.17
N LYS A 16 -23.34 -60.41 -12.63
CA LYS A 16 -24.62 -60.34 -13.34
C LYS A 16 -25.75 -60.15 -12.35
N GLU A 17 -26.58 -59.13 -12.54
CA GLU A 17 -27.75 -58.84 -11.73
C GLU A 17 -28.99 -58.76 -12.62
N ASP A 18 -30.11 -59.27 -12.12
CA ASP A 18 -31.40 -59.18 -12.80
C ASP A 18 -31.81 -57.71 -12.99
N ILE A 19 -32.20 -57.36 -14.20
CA ILE A 19 -32.49 -55.97 -14.57
C ILE A 19 -33.65 -55.39 -13.75
N LEU A 20 -34.69 -56.16 -13.44
CA LEU A 20 -35.82 -55.67 -12.66
C LEU A 20 -35.41 -55.43 -11.20
N LYS A 21 -34.61 -56.32 -10.62
CA LYS A 21 -34.04 -56.12 -9.27
C LYS A 21 -33.13 -54.88 -9.20
N ALA A 22 -32.29 -54.67 -10.21
CA ALA A 22 -31.42 -53.50 -10.29
C ALA A 22 -32.24 -52.20 -10.45
N MET A 23 -33.33 -52.22 -11.24
CA MET A 23 -34.22 -51.08 -11.44
C MET A 23 -34.91 -50.67 -10.13
N VAL A 24 -35.47 -51.62 -9.37
CA VAL A 24 -36.11 -51.31 -8.07
C VAL A 24 -35.13 -50.67 -7.09
N LYS A 25 -33.89 -51.20 -6.98
CA LYS A 25 -32.84 -50.60 -6.13
C LYS A 25 -32.48 -49.18 -6.56
N LYS A 26 -32.40 -48.94 -7.87
CA LYS A 26 -32.11 -47.60 -8.41
C LYS A 26 -33.28 -46.64 -8.16
N GLU A 27 -34.52 -47.10 -8.30
CA GLU A 27 -35.71 -46.31 -8.02
C GLU A 27 -35.79 -45.89 -6.54
N GLU A 28 -35.48 -46.78 -5.61
CA GLU A 28 -35.40 -46.46 -4.17
C GLU A 28 -34.29 -45.43 -3.87
N LEU A 29 -33.10 -45.61 -4.47
CA LEU A 29 -32.01 -44.64 -4.34
C LEU A 29 -32.42 -43.26 -4.87
N ILE A 30 -33.03 -43.20 -6.06
CA ILE A 30 -33.51 -41.95 -6.66
C ILE A 30 -34.53 -41.27 -5.76
N ARG A 31 -35.48 -42.02 -5.17
CA ARG A 31 -36.45 -41.45 -4.23
C ARG A 31 -35.78 -40.88 -2.99
N LYS A 32 -34.80 -41.60 -2.43
CA LYS A 32 -34.06 -41.14 -1.25
C LYS A 32 -33.26 -39.88 -1.55
N ASP A 33 -32.54 -39.86 -2.66
CA ASP A 33 -31.75 -38.70 -3.10
C ASP A 33 -32.66 -37.50 -3.36
N LEU A 34 -33.80 -37.69 -4.03
CA LEU A 34 -34.78 -36.63 -4.27
C LEU A 34 -35.30 -36.05 -2.94
N GLN A 35 -35.68 -36.90 -2.00
CA GLN A 35 -36.17 -36.46 -0.70
C GLN A 35 -35.10 -35.71 0.09
N GLU A 36 -33.84 -36.18 0.09
CA GLU A 36 -32.73 -35.49 0.77
C GLU A 36 -32.43 -34.13 0.13
N LEU A 37 -32.43 -34.07 -1.20
CA LEU A 37 -32.22 -32.84 -1.95
C LEU A 37 -33.32 -31.82 -1.66
N GLU A 38 -34.58 -32.20 -1.73
CA GLU A 38 -35.72 -31.30 -1.54
C GLU A 38 -35.89 -30.85 -0.09
N MET A 39 -35.72 -31.77 0.87
CA MET A 39 -36.07 -31.50 2.27
C MET A 39 -34.91 -30.96 3.11
N SER A 40 -33.66 -31.26 2.73
CA SER A 40 -32.48 -30.93 3.54
C SER A 40 -31.49 -30.03 2.80
N ILE A 41 -31.03 -30.43 1.61
CA ILE A 41 -29.94 -29.73 0.92
C ILE A 41 -30.44 -28.42 0.32
N TYR A 42 -31.52 -28.45 -0.47
CA TYR A 42 -32.03 -27.27 -1.17
C TYR A 42 -32.40 -26.12 -0.22
N PRO A 43 -33.14 -26.34 0.89
CA PRO A 43 -33.46 -25.26 1.82
C PRO A 43 -32.23 -24.60 2.44
N ARG A 44 -31.19 -25.38 2.78
CA ARG A 44 -29.93 -24.85 3.33
C ARG A 44 -29.20 -23.95 2.34
N TYR A 45 -29.20 -24.33 1.05
CA TYR A 45 -28.60 -23.50 -0.01
C TYR A 45 -29.43 -22.23 -0.27
N GLN A 46 -30.76 -22.31 -0.21
CA GLN A 46 -31.61 -21.12 -0.29
C GLN A 46 -31.34 -20.16 0.86
N GLU A 47 -31.28 -20.66 2.10
CA GLU A 47 -30.96 -19.86 3.28
C GLU A 47 -29.57 -19.19 3.13
N ALA A 48 -28.54 -19.97 2.78
CA ALA A 48 -27.21 -19.43 2.53
C ALA A 48 -27.23 -18.33 1.47
N ALA A 49 -27.97 -18.53 0.37
CA ALA A 49 -28.12 -17.54 -0.69
C ALA A 49 -28.81 -16.25 -0.19
N THR A 50 -29.83 -16.36 0.66
CA THR A 50 -30.51 -15.19 1.25
C THR A 50 -29.62 -14.41 2.23
N ASN A 51 -28.62 -15.06 2.84
CA ASN A 51 -27.68 -14.42 3.75
C ASN A 51 -26.54 -13.66 3.02
N ILE A 52 -26.23 -13.99 1.77
CA ILE A 52 -25.15 -13.33 1.00
C ILE A 52 -25.36 -11.80 0.88
N PRO A 53 -26.57 -11.28 0.53
CA PRO A 53 -26.83 -9.84 0.51
C PRO A 53 -26.59 -9.16 1.86
N VAL A 54 -26.95 -9.82 2.97
CA VAL A 54 -26.74 -9.30 4.34
C VAL A 54 -25.24 -9.18 4.62
N GLN A 55 -24.46 -10.24 4.35
CA GLN A 55 -23.01 -10.20 4.49
C GLN A 55 -22.37 -9.08 3.67
N ARG A 56 -22.82 -8.86 2.42
CA ARG A 56 -22.35 -7.75 1.59
C ARG A 56 -22.67 -6.39 2.20
N SER A 57 -23.86 -6.23 2.77
CA SER A 57 -24.27 -5.01 3.46
C SER A 57 -23.39 -4.74 4.68
N ASP A 58 -23.12 -5.77 5.49
CA ASP A 58 -22.29 -5.67 6.68
C ASP A 58 -20.85 -5.27 6.36
N VAL A 59 -20.27 -5.83 5.29
CA VAL A 59 -18.95 -5.42 4.79
C VAL A 59 -18.93 -3.95 4.40
N ARG A 60 -19.94 -3.46 3.68
CA ARG A 60 -20.04 -2.03 3.30
C ARG A 60 -20.18 -1.13 4.52
N LYS A 61 -21.04 -1.50 5.47
CA LYS A 61 -21.25 -0.76 6.72
C LYS A 61 -19.96 -0.68 7.54
N HIS A 62 -19.25 -1.80 7.68
CA HIS A 62 -17.97 -1.86 8.37
C HIS A 62 -16.91 -0.99 7.68
N SER A 63 -16.76 -1.13 6.35
CA SER A 63 -15.80 -0.33 5.58
C SER A 63 -16.05 1.18 5.71
N ASN A 64 -17.32 1.61 5.63
CA ASN A 64 -17.69 3.01 5.84
C ASN A 64 -17.34 3.49 7.25
N LYS A 65 -17.60 2.68 8.28
CA LYS A 65 -17.23 3.02 9.66
C LYS A 65 -15.71 3.23 9.79
N VAL A 66 -14.90 2.34 9.22
CA VAL A 66 -13.43 2.47 9.27
C VAL A 66 -12.96 3.72 8.55
N LYS A 67 -13.51 4.02 7.36
CA LYS A 67 -13.21 5.25 6.60
C LYS A 67 -13.56 6.51 7.40
N THR A 68 -14.78 6.58 7.94
CA THR A 68 -15.20 7.73 8.76
C THR A 68 -14.32 7.93 9.99
N THR A 69 -13.85 6.86 10.63
CA THR A 69 -12.90 7.00 11.75
C THR A 69 -11.55 7.54 11.28
N LEU A 70 -11.06 7.08 10.12
CA LEU A 70 -9.81 7.57 9.54
C LEU A 70 -9.92 9.05 9.15
N ASP A 71 -11.04 9.46 8.54
CA ASP A 71 -11.31 10.85 8.16
C ASP A 71 -11.31 11.75 9.40
N LYS A 72 -11.98 11.34 10.48
CA LYS A 72 -11.99 12.07 11.77
C LYS A 72 -10.60 12.21 12.39
N GLN A 73 -9.76 11.18 12.30
CA GLN A 73 -8.37 11.27 12.77
C GLN A 73 -7.56 12.28 11.96
N GLY A 74 -7.79 12.33 10.64
CA GLY A 74 -7.18 13.33 9.77
C GLY A 74 -7.62 14.76 10.12
N GLU A 75 -8.93 14.98 10.34
CA GLU A 75 -9.47 16.27 10.77
C GLU A 75 -8.88 16.73 12.12
N ALA A 76 -8.75 15.82 13.08
CA ALA A 76 -8.14 16.11 14.38
C ALA A 76 -6.67 16.54 14.22
N LEU A 77 -5.90 15.85 13.38
CA LEU A 77 -4.49 16.19 13.12
C LEU A 77 -4.35 17.56 12.44
N HIS A 78 -5.18 17.86 11.43
CA HIS A 78 -5.19 19.18 10.80
C HIS A 78 -5.51 20.29 11.81
N THR A 79 -6.50 20.07 12.67
CA THR A 79 -6.90 21.04 13.71
C THR A 79 -5.73 21.35 14.67
N GLU A 80 -4.97 20.34 15.07
CA GLU A 80 -3.82 20.52 15.96
C GLU A 80 -2.69 21.31 15.26
N ILE A 81 -2.38 20.98 14.00
CA ILE A 81 -1.38 21.69 13.19
C ILE A 81 -1.77 23.16 13.03
N ASP A 82 -3.03 23.41 12.67
CA ASP A 82 -3.54 24.77 12.50
C ASP A 82 -3.47 25.56 13.83
N THR A 83 -3.81 24.92 14.95
CA THR A 83 -3.73 25.56 16.28
C THR A 83 -2.30 25.99 16.61
N ILE A 84 -1.30 25.14 16.34
CA ILE A 84 0.11 25.47 16.54
C ILE A 84 0.52 26.65 15.65
N ILE A 85 0.17 26.61 14.36
CA ILE A 85 0.50 27.69 13.41
C ILE A 85 -0.13 29.02 13.84
N GLN A 86 -1.38 29.00 14.31
CA GLN A 86 -2.05 30.20 14.80
C GLN A 86 -1.42 30.74 16.09
N GLY A 87 -0.92 29.86 16.97
CA GLY A 87 -0.12 30.26 18.12
C GLY A 87 1.13 31.05 17.70
N MET A 88 1.91 30.50 16.75
CA MET A 88 3.10 31.17 16.23
C MET A 88 2.80 32.52 15.56
N LYS A 89 1.68 32.63 14.84
CA LYS A 89 1.23 33.91 14.26
C LYS A 89 0.87 34.92 15.34
N SER A 90 0.18 34.50 16.38
CA SER A 90 -0.18 35.38 17.51
C SER A 90 1.06 35.88 18.26
N GLU A 91 2.11 35.06 18.36
CA GLU A 91 3.41 35.50 18.91
C GLU A 91 4.06 36.57 18.02
N ILE A 92 3.99 36.43 16.69
CA ILE A 92 4.47 37.44 15.74
C ILE A 92 3.70 38.74 15.90
N ASP A 93 2.36 38.69 15.92
CA ASP A 93 1.52 39.88 16.11
C ASP A 93 1.83 40.59 17.44
N GLY A 94 2.14 39.83 18.49
CA GLY A 94 2.56 40.37 19.78
C GLY A 94 3.92 41.08 19.72
N MET A 95 4.90 40.51 19.01
CA MET A 95 6.20 41.16 18.79
C MET A 95 6.08 42.42 17.94
N ASP A 96 5.24 42.40 16.90
CA ASP A 96 4.97 43.56 16.06
C ASP A 96 4.34 44.69 16.86
N ALA A 97 3.35 44.39 17.72
CA ALA A 97 2.75 45.38 18.60
C ALA A 97 3.77 46.04 19.54
N GLN A 98 4.70 45.27 20.10
CA GLN A 98 5.78 45.80 20.94
C GLN A 98 6.74 46.70 20.15
N HIS A 99 7.09 46.29 18.94
CA HIS A 99 7.99 47.06 18.09
C HIS A 99 7.34 48.38 17.64
N ILE A 100 6.06 48.35 17.26
CA ILE A 100 5.28 49.55 16.91
C ILE A 100 5.20 50.49 18.11
N ALA A 101 4.91 49.99 19.32
CA ALA A 101 4.85 50.83 20.51
C ALA A 101 6.18 51.54 20.82
N ALA A 102 7.32 50.88 20.58
CA ALA A 102 8.63 51.51 20.71
C ALA A 102 8.88 52.61 19.65
N ILE A 103 8.40 52.40 18.42
CA ILE A 103 8.42 53.43 17.37
C ILE A 103 7.57 54.63 17.78
N ASP A 104 6.34 54.38 18.25
CA ASP A 104 5.40 55.42 18.67
C ASP A 104 5.98 56.26 19.82
N GLU A 105 6.59 55.62 20.84
CA GLU A 105 7.23 56.33 21.95
C GLU A 105 8.40 57.21 21.48
N GLN A 106 9.19 56.73 20.51
CA GLN A 106 10.26 57.52 19.93
C GLN A 106 9.73 58.69 19.09
N GLU A 107 8.67 58.45 18.31
CA GLU A 107 7.98 59.49 17.54
C GLU A 107 7.44 60.59 18.46
N ASP A 108 6.74 60.22 19.54
CA ASP A 108 6.21 61.16 20.53
C ASP A 108 7.33 61.99 21.16
N ALA A 109 8.45 61.37 21.55
CA ALA A 109 9.58 62.09 22.11
C ALA A 109 10.17 63.12 21.12
N ILE A 110 10.28 62.77 19.83
CA ILE A 110 10.75 63.68 18.79
C ILE A 110 9.74 64.81 18.55
N ASN A 111 8.46 64.47 18.39
CA ASN A 111 7.39 65.42 18.12
C ASN A 111 7.18 66.40 19.27
N ASN A 112 7.44 66.01 20.52
CA ASN A 112 7.44 66.91 21.67
C ASN A 112 8.68 67.81 21.73
N THR A 113 9.85 67.33 21.28
CA THR A 113 11.10 68.09 21.27
C THR A 113 11.14 69.15 20.16
N ILE A 114 10.52 68.89 19.00
CA ILE A 114 10.52 69.81 17.84
C ILE A 114 9.93 71.20 18.18
N PRO A 115 8.76 71.33 18.84
CA PRO A 115 8.20 72.61 19.26
C PRO A 115 9.12 73.39 20.19
N GLU A 116 9.77 72.72 21.15
CA GLU A 116 10.73 73.37 22.06
C GLU A 116 11.91 73.97 21.29
N ILE A 117 12.50 73.19 20.38
CA ILE A 117 13.59 73.69 19.51
C ILE A 117 13.08 74.83 18.63
N THR A 118 11.88 74.72 18.06
CA THR A 118 11.27 75.76 17.21
C THR A 118 11.11 77.08 17.98
N GLN A 119 10.61 77.00 19.22
CA GLN A 119 10.45 78.18 20.09
C GLN A 119 11.80 78.81 20.45
N ILE A 120 12.80 77.99 20.81
CA ILE A 120 14.16 78.47 21.10
C ILE A 120 14.75 79.19 19.86
N ILE A 121 14.58 78.63 18.66
CA ILE A 121 15.04 79.26 17.42
C ILE A 121 14.37 80.62 17.20
N LEU A 122 13.04 80.72 17.42
CA LEU A 122 12.30 81.97 17.28
C LEU A 122 12.78 83.03 18.27
N ASP A 123 13.00 82.66 19.53
CA ASP A 123 13.45 83.58 20.57
C ASP A 123 14.88 84.06 20.32
N LEU A 124 15.77 83.17 19.86
CA LEU A 124 17.12 83.53 19.44
C LEU A 124 17.14 84.48 18.23
N LYS A 125 16.28 84.24 17.23
CA LYS A 125 16.14 85.16 16.07
C LYS A 125 15.66 86.54 16.49
N LYS A 126 14.64 86.63 17.35
CA LYS A 126 14.14 87.91 17.88
C LYS A 126 15.21 88.66 18.66
N LEU A 127 16.00 87.94 19.48
CA LEU A 127 17.12 88.53 20.21
C LEU A 127 18.16 89.10 19.23
N LEU A 128 18.51 88.36 18.17
CA LEU A 128 19.45 88.83 17.14
C LEU A 128 18.92 90.04 16.36
N GLU A 129 17.63 90.09 16.01
CA GLU A 129 17.01 91.25 15.33
C GLU A 129 17.08 92.50 16.21
N ARG A 130 16.77 92.39 17.51
CA ARG A 130 16.89 93.52 18.46
C ARG A 130 18.33 94.02 18.57
N LEU A 131 19.32 93.14 18.53
CA LEU A 131 20.73 93.54 18.53
C LEU A 131 21.19 94.19 17.23
N GLN A 132 20.43 94.08 16.14
CA GLN A 132 20.73 94.75 14.87
C GLN A 132 20.06 96.13 14.75
N ASP A 133 18.95 96.38 15.44
CA ASP A 133 18.23 97.66 15.44
C ASP A 133 18.59 98.48 16.69
N LYS A 134 19.40 99.54 16.51
CA LYS A 134 19.90 100.49 17.54
C LYS A 134 19.97 99.93 18.97
N LEU A 135 21.15 99.38 19.33
CA LEU A 135 21.50 98.99 20.71
C LEU A 135 21.13 100.07 21.74
N ASP A 136 20.09 99.83 22.53
CA ASP A 136 19.87 100.54 23.79
C ASP A 136 20.58 99.79 24.93
N SER A 137 20.93 100.48 26.03
CA SER A 137 21.72 99.88 27.12
C SER A 137 21.04 98.67 27.80
N SER A 138 19.73 98.53 27.62
CA SER A 138 18.93 97.40 28.12
C SER A 138 19.25 96.09 27.38
N ASP A 139 19.64 96.13 26.11
CA ASP A 139 19.91 94.92 25.31
C ASP A 139 21.28 94.31 25.63
N VAL A 140 22.22 95.12 26.14
CA VAL A 140 23.56 94.67 26.58
C VAL A 140 23.47 93.72 27.78
N CYS A 141 22.55 93.98 28.73
CA CYS A 141 22.32 93.10 29.87
C CYS A 141 21.79 91.72 29.44
N LEU A 142 20.83 91.69 28.49
CA LEU A 142 20.22 90.44 28.00
C LEU A 142 21.24 89.51 27.32
N VAL A 143 22.19 90.07 26.56
CA VAL A 143 23.25 89.29 25.92
C VAL A 143 24.24 88.74 26.93
N SER A 144 24.58 89.52 27.96
CA SER A 144 25.53 89.10 29.00
C SER A 144 25.03 87.93 29.85
N GLU A 145 23.71 87.77 29.98
CA GLU A 145 23.07 86.69 30.72
C GLU A 145 22.76 85.45 29.87
N TYR A 146 22.93 85.54 28.53
CA TYR A 146 22.63 84.42 27.64
C TYR A 146 23.60 83.25 27.83
N THR A 147 23.03 82.08 28.13
CA THR A 147 23.74 80.79 28.15
C THR A 147 23.19 79.84 27.11
N SER A 148 24.06 79.25 26.28
CA SER A 148 23.64 78.33 25.22
C SER A 148 23.06 77.02 25.77
N ARG A 149 21.86 76.67 25.29
CA ARG A 149 21.19 75.39 25.54
C ARG A 149 21.36 74.36 24.43
N THR A 150 22.16 74.65 23.39
CA THR A 150 22.29 73.77 22.21
C THR A 150 22.78 72.37 22.55
N LYS A 151 23.55 72.21 23.64
CA LYS A 151 24.03 70.91 24.13
C LYS A 151 22.88 69.97 24.51
N GLU A 152 21.76 70.50 24.99
CA GLU A 152 20.57 69.72 25.39
C GLU A 152 19.94 68.97 24.21
N PHE A 153 20.05 69.52 23.00
CA PHE A 153 19.41 69.00 21.79
C PHE A 153 20.41 68.43 20.77
N ARG A 154 21.68 68.23 21.17
CA ARG A 154 22.73 67.73 20.26
C ARG A 154 22.52 66.27 19.85
N SER A 155 21.88 65.49 20.70
CA SER A 155 21.52 64.10 20.44
C SER A 155 20.01 64.00 20.23
N LEU A 156 19.60 63.11 19.32
CA LEU A 156 18.20 62.74 19.18
C LEU A 156 17.68 62.10 20.47
N PRO A 157 16.37 62.23 20.76
CA PRO A 157 15.71 61.43 21.79
C PRO A 157 15.96 59.93 21.58
N GLY A 158 15.93 59.17 22.69
CA GLY A 158 16.43 57.80 22.78
C GLY A 158 16.13 56.93 21.55
N GLN A 159 17.17 56.64 20.78
CA GLN A 159 17.08 55.69 19.67
C GLN A 159 17.17 54.27 20.22
N PHE A 160 16.34 53.37 19.71
CA PHE A 160 16.41 51.95 20.07
C PHE A 160 16.96 51.11 18.91
N GLN A 161 17.42 49.92 19.25
CA GLN A 161 17.84 48.90 18.29
C GLN A 161 16.90 47.72 18.39
N VAL A 162 16.56 47.15 17.24
CA VAL A 162 15.67 45.98 17.13
C VAL A 162 16.35 44.89 16.32
N THR A 163 16.14 43.64 16.70
CA THR A 163 16.46 42.47 15.88
C THR A 163 15.14 41.78 15.54
N LEU A 164 14.87 41.59 14.26
CA LEU A 164 13.61 41.00 13.81
C LEU A 164 13.63 39.47 13.93
N PRO A 165 12.48 38.85 14.27
CA PRO A 165 12.36 37.41 14.32
C PRO A 165 12.50 36.80 12.91
N THR A 166 13.02 35.58 12.84
CA THR A 166 13.11 34.80 11.59
C THR A 166 12.49 33.42 11.79
N PHE A 167 11.79 32.93 10.77
CA PHE A 167 11.24 31.57 10.76
C PHE A 167 12.01 30.72 9.74
N THR A 168 12.50 29.56 10.17
CA THR A 168 13.19 28.60 9.30
C THR A 168 12.34 27.33 9.21
N PRO A 169 11.75 27.00 8.05
CA PRO A 169 10.93 25.80 7.91
C PRO A 169 11.79 24.52 7.98
N GLN A 170 11.18 23.44 8.45
CA GLN A 170 11.77 22.09 8.44
C GLN A 170 11.12 21.22 7.36
N GLU A 171 11.85 20.20 6.89
CA GLU A 171 11.31 19.20 5.98
C GLU A 171 10.23 18.37 6.67
N ILE A 172 9.13 18.12 5.96
CA ILE A 172 8.01 17.36 6.50
C ILE A 172 8.33 15.87 6.43
N ASN A 173 8.40 15.21 7.59
CA ASN A 173 8.66 13.77 7.68
C ASN A 173 7.35 12.96 7.70
N SER A 174 7.03 12.35 6.56
CA SER A 174 5.84 11.50 6.40
C SER A 174 5.79 10.30 7.36
N GLU A 175 6.92 9.72 7.76
CA GLU A 175 6.93 8.60 8.70
C GLU A 175 6.52 9.02 10.12
N GLN A 176 6.92 10.22 10.54
CA GLN A 176 6.48 10.78 11.83
C GLN A 176 4.99 11.09 11.81
N ILE A 177 4.47 11.63 10.70
CA ILE A 177 3.03 11.86 10.51
C ILE A 177 2.25 10.55 10.56
N LEU A 178 2.72 9.51 9.85
CA LEU A 178 2.07 8.19 9.87
C LEU A 178 1.95 7.62 11.29
N LYS A 179 2.97 7.82 12.15
CA LYS A 179 2.92 7.40 13.56
C LYS A 179 1.82 8.12 14.37
N GLN A 180 1.50 9.37 14.04
CA GLN A 180 0.44 10.15 14.71
C GLN A 180 -0.96 9.78 14.19
N ILE A 181 -1.08 9.37 12.93
CA ILE A 181 -2.35 8.92 12.34
C ILE A 181 -2.71 7.52 12.86
N GLY A 182 -1.74 6.61 12.95
CA GLY A 182 -1.93 5.24 13.41
C GLY A 182 -1.72 4.20 12.31
N SER A 183 -2.33 3.02 12.45
CA SER A 183 -2.15 1.91 11.51
C SER A 183 -3.47 1.29 11.06
N LEU A 184 -3.48 0.74 9.85
CA LEU A 184 -4.59 0.00 9.28
C LEU A 184 -4.22 -1.48 9.18
N SER A 185 -4.99 -2.34 9.83
CA SER A 185 -4.83 -3.79 9.70
C SER A 185 -5.27 -4.26 8.31
N LYS A 186 -4.53 -5.22 7.75
CA LYS A 186 -4.84 -5.78 6.43
C LYS A 186 -6.00 -6.77 6.54
N LEU A 187 -6.85 -6.77 5.51
CA LEU A 187 -7.88 -7.79 5.36
C LEU A 187 -7.22 -9.17 5.21
N SER A 188 -7.64 -10.11 6.06
CA SER A 188 -7.28 -11.52 5.94
C SER A 188 -8.54 -12.31 5.61
N ILE A 189 -8.50 -13.06 4.51
CA ILE A 189 -9.58 -13.95 4.11
C ILE A 189 -9.07 -15.37 4.27
N THR A 190 -9.66 -16.10 5.19
CA THR A 190 -9.42 -17.53 5.35
C THR A 190 -10.59 -18.27 4.77
N TYR A 191 -10.35 -19.08 3.75
CA TYR A 191 -11.30 -20.10 3.34
C TYR A 191 -11.06 -21.31 4.24
N PRO A 192 -12.10 -21.92 4.81
CA PRO A 192 -11.93 -23.24 5.39
C PRO A 192 -11.42 -24.14 4.27
N VAL A 193 -10.17 -24.59 4.37
CA VAL A 193 -9.66 -25.69 3.56
C VAL A 193 -10.62 -26.83 3.84
N GLY A 194 -11.34 -27.29 2.81
CA GLY A 194 -12.19 -28.47 2.94
C GLY A 194 -11.36 -29.56 3.61
N THR A 195 -11.92 -30.21 4.64
CA THR A 195 -11.28 -31.28 5.41
C THR A 195 -10.36 -32.10 4.51
N LEU A 196 -9.06 -32.09 4.80
CA LEU A 196 -8.13 -33.01 4.17
C LEU A 196 -8.76 -34.40 4.27
N LEU A 197 -8.91 -35.09 3.14
CA LEU A 197 -9.46 -36.44 3.17
C LEU A 197 -8.52 -37.29 4.02
N ASP A 198 -9.05 -37.98 5.03
CA ASP A 198 -8.27 -38.90 5.87
C ASP A 198 -7.58 -39.98 5.03
N GLU A 199 -8.15 -40.31 3.87
CA GLU A 199 -7.60 -41.26 2.91
C GLU A 199 -7.60 -40.69 1.47
N PRO A 200 -6.51 -40.90 0.69
CA PRO A 200 -6.46 -40.48 -0.70
C PRO A 200 -7.49 -41.24 -1.54
N ARG A 201 -8.20 -40.53 -2.42
CA ARG A 201 -9.18 -41.12 -3.34
C ARG A 201 -8.69 -40.98 -4.78
N ILE A 202 -8.74 -42.07 -5.53
CA ILE A 202 -8.47 -42.06 -6.97
C ILE A 202 -9.71 -41.51 -7.66
N LEU A 203 -9.60 -40.31 -8.23
CA LEU A 203 -10.69 -39.67 -8.99
C LEU A 203 -10.66 -40.03 -10.47
N THR A 204 -9.47 -40.18 -11.04
CA THR A 204 -9.27 -40.39 -12.48
C THR A 204 -7.87 -40.97 -12.74
N ASP A 205 -7.75 -41.79 -13.78
CA ASP A 205 -6.48 -42.32 -14.28
C ASP A 205 -6.14 -41.65 -15.61
N ILE A 206 -5.07 -40.84 -15.63
CA ILE A 206 -4.67 -40.07 -16.82
C ILE A 206 -3.52 -40.77 -17.55
N GLN A 207 -3.81 -41.26 -18.76
CA GLN A 207 -2.78 -41.85 -19.62
C GLN A 207 -1.91 -40.77 -20.27
N THR A 208 -0.73 -40.51 -19.70
CA THR A 208 0.21 -39.52 -20.25
C THR A 208 0.92 -40.02 -21.52
N LYS A 209 1.55 -39.08 -22.26
CA LYS A 209 2.36 -39.39 -23.46
C LYS A 209 3.78 -39.87 -23.13
N TYR A 210 4.15 -39.95 -21.85
CA TYR A 210 5.45 -40.42 -21.37
C TYR A 210 5.51 -41.95 -21.45
N ARG A 211 6.12 -42.49 -22.52
CA ARG A 211 6.22 -43.95 -22.77
C ARG A 211 7.67 -44.40 -22.90
N GLY A 212 8.00 -45.50 -22.21
CA GLY A 212 9.32 -46.16 -22.25
C GLY A 212 10.25 -45.80 -21.09
N LEU A 213 11.27 -46.64 -20.86
CA LEU A 213 12.14 -46.59 -19.67
C LEU A 213 12.89 -45.26 -19.50
N LEU A 214 13.24 -44.60 -20.60
CA LEU A 214 14.02 -43.35 -20.62
C LEU A 214 13.14 -42.08 -20.64
N LYS A 215 11.82 -42.22 -20.77
CA LYS A 215 10.87 -41.10 -20.88
C LYS A 215 9.81 -41.14 -19.78
N SER A 216 10.14 -41.66 -18.60
CA SER A 216 9.23 -41.71 -17.46
C SER A 216 8.80 -40.31 -17.01
N LEU A 217 7.58 -40.22 -16.46
CA LEU A 217 7.08 -39.04 -15.77
C LEU A 217 7.98 -38.75 -14.55
N ARG A 218 8.36 -37.49 -14.35
CA ARG A 218 9.25 -37.05 -13.26
C ARG A 218 8.53 -36.18 -12.25
N SER A 219 7.73 -35.23 -12.72
CA SER A 219 7.07 -34.26 -11.84
C SER A 219 5.72 -33.83 -12.40
N VAL A 220 4.84 -33.41 -11.49
CA VAL A 220 3.50 -32.92 -11.73
C VAL A 220 3.29 -31.66 -10.89
N SER A 221 2.71 -30.61 -11.48
CA SER A 221 2.31 -29.40 -10.76
C SER A 221 0.93 -28.96 -11.21
N CYS A 222 0.03 -28.73 -10.25
CA CYS A 222 -1.31 -28.22 -10.56
C CYS A 222 -1.23 -26.76 -11.02
N LEU A 223 -1.94 -26.46 -12.10
CA LEU A 223 -2.19 -25.08 -12.54
C LEU A 223 -3.51 -24.57 -11.94
N SER A 224 -4.50 -25.45 -11.84
CA SER A 224 -5.84 -25.21 -11.28
C SER A 224 -6.41 -26.51 -10.73
N ASP A 225 -7.63 -26.47 -10.18
CA ASP A 225 -8.32 -27.67 -9.67
C ASP A 225 -8.61 -28.72 -10.75
N SER A 226 -8.58 -28.32 -12.03
CA SER A 226 -8.88 -29.19 -13.17
C SER A 226 -7.73 -29.41 -14.13
N GLU A 227 -6.59 -28.75 -13.94
CA GLU A 227 -5.49 -28.73 -14.91
C GLU A 227 -4.13 -28.92 -14.24
N LEU A 228 -3.29 -29.75 -14.86
CA LEU A 228 -1.99 -30.12 -14.33
C LEU A 228 -0.90 -30.13 -15.39
N TRP A 229 0.23 -29.51 -15.07
CA TRP A 229 1.46 -29.64 -15.83
C TRP A 229 2.19 -30.89 -15.45
N THR A 230 2.87 -31.48 -16.43
CA THR A 230 3.66 -32.69 -16.29
C THR A 230 4.99 -32.50 -17.00
N CYS A 231 6.05 -33.07 -16.41
CA CYS A 231 7.34 -33.21 -17.06
C CYS A 231 7.89 -34.64 -16.90
N GLY A 232 8.80 -35.02 -17.78
CA GLY A 232 9.40 -36.36 -17.75
C GLY A 232 10.80 -36.38 -18.34
N GLY A 233 11.23 -37.57 -18.76
CA GLY A 233 12.55 -37.75 -19.40
C GLY A 233 12.70 -37.13 -20.79
N ASP A 234 11.60 -36.71 -21.42
CA ASP A 234 11.65 -35.98 -22.70
C ASP A 234 11.68 -34.45 -22.48
N ASN A 235 11.91 -33.72 -23.57
CA ASN A 235 12.07 -32.27 -23.57
C ASN A 235 10.75 -31.51 -23.77
N ILE A 236 9.61 -32.15 -23.53
CA ILE A 236 8.29 -31.55 -23.73
C ILE A 236 7.51 -31.55 -22.42
N LEU A 237 7.19 -30.36 -21.96
CA LEU A 237 6.26 -30.09 -20.86
C LEU A 237 4.83 -30.17 -21.39
N ARG A 238 3.92 -30.80 -20.65
CA ARG A 238 2.54 -31.06 -21.12
C ARG A 238 1.51 -30.68 -20.06
N LEU A 239 0.50 -29.92 -20.47
CA LEU A 239 -0.66 -29.55 -19.66
C LEU A 239 -1.83 -30.46 -20.00
N TYR A 240 -2.36 -31.14 -19.00
CA TYR A 240 -3.54 -32.01 -19.11
C TYR A 240 -4.70 -31.47 -18.28
N ASN A 241 -5.93 -31.77 -18.69
CA ASN A 241 -7.09 -31.68 -17.80
C ASN A 241 -7.34 -33.03 -17.08
N LEU A 242 -8.30 -33.04 -16.14
CA LEU A 242 -8.68 -34.25 -15.39
C LEU A 242 -9.31 -35.36 -16.25
N GLN A 243 -9.79 -35.05 -17.46
CA GLN A 243 -10.26 -36.03 -18.44
C GLN A 243 -9.09 -36.69 -19.20
N GLY A 244 -7.86 -36.23 -18.99
CA GLY A 244 -6.66 -36.73 -19.65
C GLY A 244 -6.42 -36.14 -21.04
N GLU A 245 -7.16 -35.10 -21.42
CA GLU A 245 -6.96 -34.39 -22.68
C GLU A 245 -5.71 -33.50 -22.59
N LEU A 246 -4.88 -33.54 -23.63
CA LEU A 246 -3.69 -32.70 -23.72
C LEU A 246 -4.09 -31.30 -24.21
N LEU A 247 -4.12 -30.34 -23.29
CA LEU A 247 -4.50 -28.95 -23.59
C LEU A 247 -3.34 -28.19 -24.26
N ARG A 248 -2.11 -28.40 -23.78
CA ARG A 248 -0.95 -27.63 -24.22
C ARG A 248 0.35 -28.41 -24.11
N SER A 249 1.32 -28.09 -24.96
CA SER A 249 2.69 -28.57 -24.85
C SER A 249 3.71 -27.47 -25.09
N VAL A 250 4.81 -27.49 -24.34
CA VAL A 250 5.92 -26.53 -24.45
C VAL A 250 7.23 -27.31 -24.50
N ARG A 251 8.07 -27.04 -25.50
CA ARG A 251 9.40 -27.65 -25.60
C ARG A 251 10.41 -26.84 -24.79
N THR A 252 11.27 -27.50 -24.03
CA THR A 252 12.30 -26.82 -23.24
C THR A 252 13.31 -26.09 -24.11
N LYS A 253 13.87 -25.00 -23.58
CA LYS A 253 14.84 -24.15 -24.27
C LYS A 253 16.12 -24.90 -24.69
N SER A 254 16.66 -25.74 -23.82
CA SER A 254 17.91 -26.49 -24.07
C SER A 254 17.69 -27.77 -24.89
N TRP A 255 16.44 -28.12 -25.18
CA TRP A 255 16.05 -29.40 -25.77
C TRP A 255 16.34 -30.62 -24.90
N ASN A 256 16.71 -30.43 -23.63
CA ASN A 256 16.88 -31.51 -22.65
C ASN A 256 15.64 -31.70 -21.78
N GLY A 257 15.53 -32.87 -21.16
CA GLY A 257 14.45 -33.18 -20.25
C GLY A 257 14.62 -32.46 -18.91
N PRO A 258 13.65 -31.66 -18.46
CA PRO A 258 13.74 -30.94 -17.20
C PRO A 258 13.72 -31.91 -16.02
N ARG A 259 14.22 -31.49 -14.87
CA ARG A 259 14.24 -32.35 -13.67
C ARG A 259 12.96 -32.21 -12.87
N ASP A 260 12.51 -30.97 -12.67
CA ASP A 260 11.32 -30.64 -11.89
C ASP A 260 10.58 -29.43 -12.46
N ILE A 261 9.33 -29.25 -12.05
CA ILE A 261 8.46 -28.15 -12.44
C ILE A 261 7.68 -27.59 -11.25
N ALA A 262 7.33 -26.31 -11.33
CA ALA A 262 6.38 -25.68 -10.42
C ALA A 262 5.55 -24.64 -11.17
N VAL A 263 4.37 -24.33 -10.64
CA VAL A 263 3.53 -23.23 -11.12
C VAL A 263 3.64 -22.07 -10.12
N THR A 264 3.90 -20.86 -10.63
CA THR A 264 3.95 -19.65 -9.81
C THR A 264 2.55 -19.22 -9.38
N ARG A 265 2.46 -18.28 -8.44
CA ARG A 265 1.18 -17.69 -8.04
C ARG A 265 0.44 -16.98 -9.18
N SER A 266 1.15 -16.51 -10.21
CA SER A 266 0.56 -15.92 -11.42
C SER A 266 0.05 -16.97 -12.42
N GLY A 267 0.28 -18.26 -12.17
CA GLY A 267 -0.09 -19.35 -13.07
C GLY A 267 0.95 -19.66 -14.14
N ASP A 268 2.15 -19.07 -14.06
CA ASP A 268 3.23 -19.33 -15.01
C ASP A 268 3.99 -20.61 -14.65
N LEU A 269 4.40 -21.38 -15.66
CA LEU A 269 5.15 -22.61 -15.47
C LEU A 269 6.64 -22.32 -15.36
N VAL A 270 7.29 -22.89 -14.35
CA VAL A 270 8.74 -22.82 -14.16
C VAL A 270 9.30 -24.23 -14.19
N TYR A 271 10.47 -24.41 -14.79
CA TYR A 271 11.16 -25.69 -14.83
C TYR A 271 12.67 -25.57 -14.57
N THR A 272 13.25 -26.63 -14.00
CA THR A 272 14.71 -26.75 -13.80
C THR A 272 15.37 -27.49 -14.95
N ASP A 273 16.52 -26.98 -15.38
CA ASP A 273 17.36 -27.55 -16.42
C ASP A 273 18.77 -27.85 -15.87
N PRO A 274 19.02 -29.08 -15.41
CA PRO A 274 20.32 -29.45 -14.86
C PRO A 274 21.46 -29.41 -15.87
N VAL A 275 21.16 -29.61 -17.16
CA VAL A 275 22.17 -29.68 -18.23
C VAL A 275 22.64 -28.28 -18.60
N ASP A 276 21.67 -27.38 -18.78
CA ASP A 276 21.91 -25.96 -19.06
C ASP A 276 22.21 -25.13 -17.79
N ARG A 277 22.11 -25.77 -16.62
CA ARG A 277 22.28 -25.18 -15.28
C ARG A 277 21.38 -23.96 -15.07
N SER A 278 20.14 -24.05 -15.54
CA SER A 278 19.24 -22.90 -15.58
C SER A 278 17.87 -23.21 -14.97
N VAL A 279 17.22 -22.17 -14.45
CA VAL A 279 15.81 -22.20 -14.10
C VAL A 279 15.08 -21.30 -15.10
N ASN A 280 14.02 -21.82 -15.72
CA ASN A 280 13.37 -21.17 -16.84
C ASN A 280 11.88 -20.99 -16.55
N LEU A 281 11.36 -19.81 -16.88
CA LEU A 281 9.96 -19.43 -16.82
C LEU A 281 9.34 -19.52 -18.22
N VAL A 282 8.17 -20.13 -18.31
CA VAL A 282 7.35 -20.19 -19.51
C VAL A 282 6.24 -19.17 -19.36
N SER A 283 6.30 -18.08 -20.13
CA SER A 283 5.25 -17.07 -20.18
C SER A 283 4.70 -16.98 -21.59
N GLY A 284 3.43 -17.37 -21.77
CA GLY A 284 2.85 -17.52 -23.11
C GLY A 284 3.74 -18.45 -23.96
N THR A 285 4.07 -18.05 -25.18
CA THR A 285 4.92 -18.84 -26.10
C THR A 285 6.42 -18.65 -25.88
N GLN A 286 6.83 -17.78 -24.96
CA GLN A 286 8.24 -17.47 -24.72
C GLN A 286 8.79 -18.21 -23.49
N ILE A 287 10.07 -18.55 -23.56
CA ILE A 287 10.81 -19.13 -22.43
C ILE A 287 11.92 -18.17 -22.03
N GLN A 288 11.80 -17.64 -20.82
CA GLN A 288 12.79 -16.75 -20.22
C GLN A 288 13.64 -17.53 -19.22
N THR A 289 14.95 -17.38 -19.29
CA THR A 289 15.84 -17.92 -18.26
C THR A 289 15.84 -16.95 -17.08
N LEU A 290 15.37 -17.41 -15.93
CA LEU A 290 15.35 -16.60 -14.70
C LEU A 290 16.75 -16.50 -14.10
N ILE A 291 17.47 -17.61 -14.07
CA ILE A 291 18.83 -17.68 -13.55
C ILE A 291 19.63 -18.76 -14.27
N THR A 292 20.91 -18.48 -14.49
CA THR A 292 21.92 -19.44 -14.95
C THR A 292 22.96 -19.59 -13.84
N LEU A 293 23.24 -20.82 -13.44
CA LEU A 293 24.10 -21.15 -12.31
C LEU A 293 25.49 -21.55 -12.80
N TRP A 294 26.52 -21.01 -12.13
CA TRP A 294 27.91 -21.36 -12.39
C TRP A 294 28.37 -22.39 -11.36
N GLY A 295 28.66 -23.60 -11.82
CA GLY A 295 29.10 -24.72 -10.98
C GLY A 295 27.98 -25.62 -10.49
N TRP A 296 26.82 -25.06 -10.13
CA TRP A 296 25.69 -25.79 -9.56
C TRP A 296 24.66 -26.24 -10.62
N ARG A 297 23.95 -27.34 -10.35
CA ARG A 297 22.86 -27.88 -11.16
C ARG A 297 21.53 -27.80 -10.41
N PRO A 298 20.50 -27.11 -10.94
CA PRO A 298 19.20 -27.08 -10.28
C PRO A 298 18.49 -28.43 -10.45
N LEU A 299 18.00 -29.00 -9.34
CA LEU A 299 17.33 -30.30 -9.31
C LEU A 299 15.83 -30.14 -9.10
N ASN A 300 15.39 -29.94 -7.86
CA ASN A 300 13.97 -29.83 -7.50
C ASN A 300 13.56 -28.37 -7.31
N LEU A 301 12.28 -28.10 -7.46
CA LEU A 301 11.69 -26.77 -7.51
C LEU A 301 10.31 -26.76 -6.84
N CYS A 302 10.04 -25.80 -5.96
CA CYS A 302 8.68 -25.53 -5.51
C CYS A 302 8.40 -24.03 -5.40
N SER A 303 7.13 -23.65 -5.55
CA SER A 303 6.67 -22.29 -5.27
C SER A 303 6.19 -22.18 -3.83
N THR A 304 6.57 -21.11 -3.14
CA THR A 304 6.15 -20.84 -1.76
C THR A 304 4.84 -20.06 -1.71
N ALA A 305 4.20 -20.03 -0.54
CA ALA A 305 3.01 -19.21 -0.32
C ALA A 305 3.26 -17.69 -0.48
N SER A 306 4.51 -17.23 -0.28
CA SER A 306 4.90 -15.83 -0.55
C SER A 306 5.04 -15.51 -2.04
N GLY A 307 5.08 -16.53 -2.91
CA GLY A 307 5.31 -16.39 -4.34
C GLY A 307 6.78 -16.53 -4.75
N ASP A 308 7.67 -16.86 -3.82
CA ASP A 308 9.08 -17.13 -4.09
C ASP A 308 9.29 -18.54 -4.65
N LEU A 309 10.46 -18.79 -5.23
CA LEU A 309 10.88 -20.10 -5.72
C LEU A 309 11.98 -20.67 -4.82
N LEU A 310 11.79 -21.91 -4.34
CA LEU A 310 12.81 -22.68 -3.67
C LEU A 310 13.38 -23.70 -4.65
N VAL A 311 14.71 -23.70 -4.80
CA VAL A 311 15.44 -24.57 -5.73
C VAL A 311 16.49 -25.34 -4.97
N THR A 312 16.47 -26.68 -5.07
CA THR A 312 17.55 -27.51 -4.54
C THR A 312 18.62 -27.71 -5.61
N MET A 313 19.89 -27.64 -5.24
CA MET A 313 21.01 -27.70 -6.20
C MET A 313 22.02 -28.80 -5.85
N GLU A 314 22.76 -29.26 -6.86
CA GLU A 314 23.91 -30.19 -6.78
C GLU A 314 25.18 -29.56 -7.36
#